data_AF-A0A198YLZ6-F1
#
_entry.id   AF-A0A198YLZ6-F1
#
_cell.length_a   1.000
_cell.length_b   1.000
_cell.length_c   1.000
_cell.angle_alpha   90.00
_cell.angle_beta   90.00
_cell.angle_gamma   90.00
#
_symmetry.space_group_name_H-M   'P 1'
#
loop_
_entity.id
_entity.type
_entity.pdbx_description
1 polymer ?
#
loop_
_entity_poly.entity_id
_entity_poly.type
_entity_poly.pdbx_seq_one_letter_code
_entity_poly.pdbx_strand_id
1 'polypeptide(L)'
;MISFTGSARASSKVAEIAGNHFKKIQLELGGKNSLIVLDDADLDIAASDSAWGAFLHQGQICMATGLILADEKIAEVLTAKLVMKASHLHVGDPSTNRVALGPHPPRLPVHVGDCHADRSCDCPRARH
;
A
#
# COMPACT_ATOMS: atom_id res chain seq x y z
N MET A 1 -21.62 -17.01 10.44
CA MET A 1 -21.01 -16.14 9.42
C MET A 1 -19.55 -15.95 9.80
N ILE A 2 -18.64 -15.99 8.84
CA ILE A 2 -17.19 -15.78 9.06
C ILE A 2 -16.80 -14.46 8.40
N SER A 3 -16.17 -13.56 9.16
CA SER A 3 -15.61 -12.31 8.65
C SER A 3 -14.10 -12.37 8.78
N PHE A 4 -13.38 -12.17 7.67
CA PHE A 4 -11.93 -12.26 7.65
C PHE A 4 -11.32 -11.09 6.88
N THR A 5 -10.25 -10.50 7.42
CA THR A 5 -9.47 -9.45 6.76
C THR A 5 -8.01 -9.88 6.72
N GLY A 6 -7.40 -9.88 5.53
CA GLY A 6 -6.00 -10.28 5.39
C GLY A 6 -5.56 -10.59 3.97
N SER A 7 -4.56 -11.47 3.85
CA SER A 7 -4.00 -11.84 2.54
C SER A 7 -4.97 -12.69 1.72
N ALA A 8 -4.98 -12.49 0.39
CA ALA A 8 -5.77 -13.31 -0.54
C ALA A 8 -5.49 -14.82 -0.38
N ARG A 9 -4.23 -15.20 -0.10
CA ARG A 9 -3.85 -16.59 0.16
C ARG A 9 -4.54 -17.17 1.40
N ALA A 10 -4.59 -16.43 2.49
CA ALA A 10 -5.26 -16.89 3.71
C ALA A 10 -6.78 -16.95 3.50
N SER A 11 -7.35 -15.93 2.87
CA SER A 11 -8.77 -15.86 2.54
C SER A 11 -9.24 -17.01 1.65
N SER A 12 -8.43 -17.43 0.68
CA SER A 12 -8.73 -18.59 -0.16
C SER A 12 -8.94 -19.87 0.67
N LYS A 13 -8.11 -20.09 1.70
CA LYS A 13 -8.24 -21.24 2.60
C LYS A 13 -9.47 -21.12 3.49
N VAL A 14 -9.75 -19.92 4.00
CA VAL A 14 -10.96 -19.65 4.78
C VAL A 14 -12.21 -19.95 3.96
N ALA A 15 -12.24 -19.51 2.69
CA ALA A 15 -13.36 -19.74 1.78
C ALA A 15 -13.56 -21.23 1.46
N GLU A 16 -12.47 -21.97 1.20
CA GLU A 16 -12.50 -23.42 0.96
C GLU A 16 -13.17 -24.17 2.13
N ILE A 17 -12.69 -23.94 3.35
CA ILE A 17 -13.24 -24.60 4.56
C ILE A 17 -14.68 -24.16 4.80
N ALA A 18 -14.99 -22.87 4.67
CA ALA A 18 -16.33 -22.36 4.91
C ALA A 18 -17.37 -22.91 3.91
N GLY A 19 -16.96 -23.15 2.66
CA GLY A 19 -17.78 -23.74 1.62
C GLY A 19 -18.26 -25.14 1.98
N ASN A 20 -17.40 -25.97 2.58
CA ASN A 20 -17.75 -27.32 3.06
C ASN A 20 -18.84 -27.34 4.13
N HIS A 21 -19.05 -26.20 4.81
CA HIS A 21 -20.01 -26.07 5.90
C HIS A 21 -21.20 -25.14 5.56
N PHE A 22 -21.34 -24.75 4.29
CA PHE A 22 -22.37 -23.82 3.81
C PHE A 22 -22.46 -22.54 4.67
N LYS A 23 -21.31 -22.02 5.13
CA LYS A 23 -21.27 -20.82 5.97
C LYS A 23 -21.17 -19.57 5.10
N LYS A 24 -22.00 -18.58 5.39
CA LYS A 24 -21.84 -17.21 4.86
C LYS A 24 -20.47 -16.64 5.25
N ILE A 25 -19.75 -16.07 4.29
CA ILE A 25 -18.44 -15.45 4.47
C ILE A 25 -18.40 -14.00 3.98
N GLN A 26 -17.59 -13.17 4.63
CA GLN A 26 -17.17 -11.84 4.18
C GLN A 26 -15.63 -11.77 4.25
N LEU A 27 -14.99 -11.36 3.15
CA LEU A 27 -13.55 -11.35 3.00
C LEU A 27 -13.08 -9.97 2.56
N GLU A 28 -12.29 -9.30 3.38
CA GLU A 28 -11.66 -8.01 3.06
C GLU A 28 -10.18 -8.25 2.74
N LEU A 29 -9.76 -7.98 1.50
CA LEU A 29 -8.43 -8.30 1.00
C LEU A 29 -7.59 -7.04 0.81
N GLY A 30 -6.28 -7.23 0.73
CA GLY A 30 -5.40 -6.18 0.22
C GLY A 30 -5.63 -5.92 -1.27
N GLY A 31 -5.35 -4.69 -1.72
CA GLY A 31 -5.47 -4.28 -3.11
C GLY A 31 -4.27 -3.46 -3.59
N LYS A 32 -4.18 -3.26 -4.91
CA LYS A 32 -3.28 -2.29 -5.54
C LYS A 32 -4.09 -1.06 -5.93
N ASN A 33 -4.35 -0.19 -4.98
CA ASN A 33 -5.24 0.96 -5.19
C ASN A 33 -4.53 2.04 -6.01
N SER A 34 -5.29 2.63 -6.94
CA SER A 34 -4.81 3.65 -7.84
C SER A 34 -5.35 5.02 -7.44
N LEU A 35 -4.47 6.02 -7.45
CA LEU A 35 -4.83 7.44 -7.41
C LEU A 35 -4.60 8.01 -8.81
N ILE A 36 -5.63 8.62 -9.39
CA ILE A 36 -5.56 9.20 -10.74
C ILE A 36 -5.59 10.73 -10.61
N VAL A 37 -4.61 11.41 -11.20
CA VAL A 37 -4.45 12.87 -11.18
C VAL A 37 -4.52 13.40 -12.62
N LEU A 38 -5.51 14.24 -12.89
CA LEU A 38 -5.75 14.86 -14.20
C LEU A 38 -5.02 16.21 -14.31
N ASP A 39 -4.90 16.74 -15.52
CA ASP A 39 -4.11 17.95 -15.81
C ASP A 39 -4.69 19.25 -15.22
N ASP A 40 -5.95 19.23 -14.80
CA ASP A 40 -6.65 20.33 -14.14
C ASP A 40 -6.58 20.27 -12.60
N ALA A 41 -5.92 19.26 -12.03
CA ALA A 41 -5.78 19.10 -10.60
C ALA A 41 -4.82 20.14 -9.98
N ASP A 42 -5.15 20.57 -8.76
CA ASP A 42 -4.19 21.30 -7.92
C ASP A 42 -3.04 20.37 -7.52
N LEU A 43 -1.84 20.65 -8.05
CA LEU A 43 -0.67 19.77 -7.87
C LEU A 43 -0.11 19.77 -6.44
N ASP A 44 -0.34 20.81 -5.65
CA ASP A 44 0.11 20.85 -4.26
C ASP A 44 -0.78 19.99 -3.36
N ILE A 45 -2.09 20.05 -3.60
CA ILE A 45 -3.06 19.15 -2.96
C ILE A 45 -2.82 17.72 -3.42
N ALA A 46 -2.74 17.48 -4.72
CA ALA A 46 -2.55 16.14 -5.29
C ALA A 46 -1.26 15.48 -4.79
N ALA A 47 -0.14 16.21 -4.70
CA ALA A 47 1.11 15.68 -4.16
C ALA A 47 1.00 15.38 -2.65
N SER A 48 0.30 16.22 -1.88
CA SER A 48 0.07 16.02 -0.46
C SER A 48 -0.77 14.77 -0.19
N ASP A 49 -1.88 14.61 -0.92
CA ASP A 49 -2.79 13.47 -0.78
C ASP A 49 -2.14 12.18 -1.29
N SER A 50 -1.35 12.27 -2.36
CA SER A 50 -0.52 11.17 -2.86
C SER A 50 0.46 10.67 -1.79
N ALA A 51 1.19 11.59 -1.15
CA ALA A 51 2.14 11.25 -0.09
C ALA A 51 1.41 10.64 1.12
N TRP A 52 0.29 11.25 1.54
CA TRP A 52 -0.48 10.75 2.67
C TRP A 52 -1.04 9.35 2.39
N GLY A 53 -1.70 9.16 1.24
CA GLY A 53 -2.28 7.88 0.84
C GLY A 53 -1.24 6.77 0.67
N ALA A 54 -0.02 7.10 0.26
CA ALA A 54 1.05 6.12 0.09
C ALA A 54 1.77 5.77 1.41
N PHE A 55 1.99 6.75 2.28
CA PHE A 55 2.88 6.59 3.44
C PHE A 55 2.17 6.52 4.80
N LEU A 56 0.87 6.82 4.88
CA LEU A 56 0.10 6.65 6.11
C LEU A 56 0.20 5.20 6.61
N HIS A 57 0.45 5.03 7.92
CA HIS A 57 0.75 3.73 8.53
C HIS A 57 1.84 2.93 7.78
N GLN A 58 2.82 3.63 7.20
CA GLN A 58 3.92 3.03 6.43
C GLN A 58 3.39 2.23 5.21
N GLY A 59 2.25 2.64 4.66
CA GLY A 59 1.58 1.95 3.56
C GLY A 59 0.88 0.65 3.96
N GLN A 60 0.79 0.32 5.26
CA GLN A 60 0.15 -0.91 5.76
C GLN A 60 -1.36 -0.74 5.92
N ILE A 61 -2.01 -0.31 4.85
CA ILE A 61 -3.46 -0.09 4.79
C ILE A 61 -3.98 -0.78 3.54
N CYS A 62 -5.08 -1.52 3.63
CA CYS A 62 -5.67 -2.19 2.47
C CYS A 62 -6.04 -1.22 1.33
N MET A 63 -6.36 0.03 1.69
CA MET A 63 -6.70 1.15 0.81
C MET A 63 -5.50 2.07 0.50
N ALA A 64 -4.28 1.72 0.91
CA ALA A 64 -3.09 2.53 0.63
C ALA A 64 -2.93 2.76 -0.88
N THR A 65 -2.47 3.97 -1.24
CA THR A 65 -2.20 4.33 -2.63
C THR A 65 -0.94 3.62 -3.09
N GLY A 66 -1.13 2.55 -3.86
CA GLY A 66 -0.03 1.73 -4.37
C GLY A 66 0.43 2.14 -5.76
N LEU A 67 -0.41 2.85 -6.51
CA LEU A 67 -0.14 3.30 -7.87
C LEU A 67 -0.68 4.72 -8.03
N ILE A 68 0.14 5.63 -8.54
CA ILE A 68 -0.27 6.99 -8.90
C ILE A 68 -0.20 7.07 -10.43
N LEU A 69 -1.32 7.39 -11.06
CA LEU A 69 -1.44 7.62 -12.49
C LEU A 69 -1.67 9.11 -12.69
N ALA A 70 -0.82 9.75 -13.49
CA ALA A 70 -0.90 11.18 -13.75
C ALA A 70 -1.02 11.43 -15.26
N ASP A 71 -1.73 12.48 -15.64
CA ASP A 71 -1.66 13.00 -16.99
C ASP A 71 -0.20 13.37 -17.35
N GLU A 72 0.20 13.07 -18.58
CA GLU A 72 1.58 13.25 -19.06
C GLU A 72 2.08 14.69 -18.86
N LYS A 73 1.21 15.69 -19.05
CA LYS A 73 1.57 17.11 -18.95
C LYS A 73 2.01 17.52 -17.53
N ILE A 74 1.52 16.83 -16.51
CA ILE A 74 1.78 17.16 -15.11
C ILE A 74 2.67 16.16 -14.39
N ALA A 75 2.97 15.01 -15.03
CA ALA A 75 3.63 13.88 -14.39
C ALA A 75 4.98 14.24 -13.75
N GLU A 76 5.83 14.99 -14.45
CA GLU A 76 7.14 15.41 -13.93
C GLU A 76 7.01 16.33 -12.72
N VAL A 77 6.13 17.35 -12.82
CA VAL A 77 5.93 18.34 -11.76
C VAL A 77 5.31 17.71 -10.52
N LEU A 78 4.30 16.85 -10.70
CA LEU A 78 3.69 16.08 -9.61
C LEU A 78 4.71 15.17 -8.93
N THR A 79 5.56 14.49 -9.71
CA THR A 79 6.61 13.62 -9.18
C THR A 79 7.59 14.41 -8.33
N ALA A 80 8.07 15.56 -8.81
CA ALA A 80 9.00 16.41 -8.05
C ALA A 80 8.39 16.89 -6.72
N LYS A 81 7.13 17.33 -6.74
CA LYS A 81 6.40 17.73 -5.52
C LYS A 81 6.21 16.56 -4.55
N LEU A 82 5.85 15.38 -5.06
CA LEU A 82 5.69 14.18 -4.25
C LEU A 82 7.02 13.75 -3.59
N VAL A 83 8.12 13.76 -4.33
CA VAL A 83 9.46 13.46 -3.77
C VAL A 83 9.81 14.43 -2.64
N MET A 84 9.57 15.73 -2.83
CA MET A 84 9.78 16.73 -1.79
C MET A 84 8.92 16.47 -0.54
N LYS A 85 7.65 16.08 -0.71
CA LYS A 85 6.78 15.73 0.44
C LYS A 85 7.28 14.49 1.16
N ALA A 86 7.65 13.45 0.41
CA ALA A 86 8.11 12.18 0.95
C ALA A 86 9.43 12.32 1.72
N SER A 87 10.38 13.11 1.22
CA SER A 87 11.69 13.32 1.88
C SER A 87 11.59 14.06 3.20
N HIS A 88 10.50 14.79 3.45
CA HIS A 88 10.25 15.51 4.71
C HIS A 88 9.55 14.65 5.76
N LEU A 89 9.20 13.38 5.47
CA LEU A 89 8.56 12.50 6.43
C LEU A 89 9.59 12.00 7.47
N HIS A 90 9.48 12.53 8.69
CA HIS A 90 10.36 12.13 9.79
C HIS A 90 10.02 10.70 10.26
N VAL A 91 11.01 9.82 10.19
CA VAL A 91 10.93 8.42 10.65
C VAL A 91 11.51 8.32 12.06
N GLY A 92 10.83 7.61 12.96
CA GLY A 92 11.38 7.33 14.29
C GLY A 92 10.43 6.54 15.18
N ASP A 93 10.72 6.57 16.48
CA ASP A 93 9.89 5.91 17.49
C ASP A 93 8.74 6.85 17.94
N PRO A 94 7.47 6.49 17.67
CA PRO A 94 6.32 7.30 18.04
C PRO A 94 6.05 7.34 19.55
N SER A 95 6.66 6.46 20.34
CA SER A 95 6.54 6.50 21.80
C SER A 95 7.40 7.59 22.46
N THR A 96 8.41 8.09 21.75
CA THR A 96 9.39 9.06 22.27
C THR A 96 9.44 10.37 21.47
N ASN A 97 9.07 10.36 20.19
CA ASN A 97 9.17 11.51 19.31
C ASN A 97 7.89 11.77 18.51
N ARG A 98 7.70 13.02 18.06
CA ARG A 98 6.67 13.36 17.08
C ARG A 98 7.17 13.00 15.68
N VAL A 99 6.84 11.81 15.23
CA VAL A 99 7.27 11.25 13.94
C VAL A 99 6.09 11.15 12.98
N ALA A 100 6.36 11.27 11.68
CA ALA A 100 5.37 10.99 10.64
C ALA A 100 5.27 9.49 10.35
N LEU A 101 6.38 8.76 10.50
CA LEU A 101 6.46 7.33 10.23
C LEU A 101 7.05 6.58 11.43
N GLY A 102 6.32 5.58 11.90
CA GLY A 102 6.76 4.64 12.94
C GLY A 102 7.50 3.44 12.36
N PRO A 103 7.96 2.50 13.21
CA PRO A 103 8.59 1.28 12.77
C PRO A 103 7.58 0.36 12.04
N HIS A 104 8.06 -0.38 11.05
CA HIS A 104 7.31 -1.50 10.50
C HIS A 104 7.24 -2.60 11.56
N PRO A 105 6.07 -3.23 11.84
CA PRO A 105 5.99 -4.37 12.73
C PRO A 105 6.99 -5.46 12.31
N PRO A 106 7.60 -6.18 13.28
CA PRO A 106 8.67 -7.13 13.01
C PRO A 106 8.23 -8.15 11.96
N ARG A 107 9.09 -8.37 10.96
CA ARG A 107 8.86 -9.41 9.95
C ARG A 107 8.79 -10.77 10.68
N LEU A 108 7.61 -11.38 10.70
CA LEU A 108 7.53 -12.84 10.78
C LEU A 108 8.39 -13.40 9.62
N PRO A 109 9.02 -14.58 9.76
CA PRO A 109 9.92 -15.13 8.74
C PRO A 109 9.13 -15.52 7.47
N VAL A 110 8.73 -14.53 6.68
CA VAL A 110 8.07 -14.64 5.39
C VAL A 110 8.77 -13.67 4.44
N HIS A 111 9.56 -14.23 3.53
CA HIS A 111 10.29 -13.56 2.46
C HIS A 111 9.30 -12.92 1.46
N VAL A 112 8.83 -11.70 1.72
CA VAL A 112 7.91 -10.98 0.80
C VAL A 112 8.34 -9.53 0.54
N GLY A 113 9.13 -8.92 1.42
CA GLY A 113 9.27 -7.46 1.45
C GLY A 113 10.22 -6.82 0.43
N ASP A 114 11.23 -7.53 -0.07
CA ASP A 114 12.30 -6.87 -0.84
C ASP A 114 12.02 -6.83 -2.36
N CYS A 115 11.02 -7.57 -2.85
CA CYS A 115 10.70 -7.64 -4.29
C CYS A 115 9.70 -6.58 -4.78
N HIS A 116 9.02 -5.85 -3.89
CA HIS A 116 8.04 -4.83 -4.30
C HIS A 116 8.67 -3.47 -4.65
N ALA A 117 9.82 -3.15 -4.06
CA ALA A 117 10.57 -1.93 -4.37
C ALA A 117 11.47 -2.08 -5.61
N ASP A 118 11.92 -3.30 -5.88
CA ASP A 118 12.83 -3.60 -6.98
C ASP A 118 12.23 -4.66 -7.92
N ARG A 119 11.74 -4.23 -9.09
CA ARG A 119 11.26 -5.15 -10.14
C ARG A 119 12.40 -5.94 -10.80
N SER A 120 13.66 -5.61 -10.52
CA SER A 120 14.84 -6.35 -10.99
C SER A 120 15.23 -7.52 -10.07
N CYS A 121 14.59 -7.64 -8.90
CA CYS A 121 14.70 -8.84 -8.09
C CYS A 121 14.07 -10.02 -8.86
N ASP A 122 14.93 -10.90 -9.38
CA ASP A 122 14.57 -12.17 -10.02
C ASP A 122 14.01 -13.14 -8.96
N CYS A 123 12.79 -12.84 -8.50
CA CYS A 123 12.08 -13.66 -7.54
C CYS A 123 11.38 -14.80 -8.30
N PRO A 124 11.72 -16.08 -8.04
CA PRO A 124 11.14 -17.21 -8.78
C PRO A 124 9.62 -17.38 -8.58
N ARG A 125 8.96 -16.54 -7.76
CA ARG A 125 7.51 -16.55 -7.52
C ARG A 125 6.72 -15.48 -8.29
N ALA A 126 7.37 -14.63 -9.10
CA ALA A 126 6.68 -13.62 -9.92
C ALA A 126 6.17 -14.17 -11.28
N ARG A 127 6.39 -15.46 -11.57
CA ARG A 127 5.87 -16.14 -12.77
C ARG A 127 4.81 -17.17 -12.37
N HIS A 128 3.59 -16.71 -12.11
CA HIS A 128 2.37 -17.54 -12.16
C HIS A 128 1.18 -16.66 -12.53
#